data_AF-A0A0F7RT98-F1
#
_entry.id   AF-A0A0F7RT98-F1
#
_cell.length_a   1.000
_cell.length_b   1.000
_cell.length_c   1.000
_cell.angle_alpha   90.00
_cell.angle_beta   90.00
_cell.angle_gamma   90.00
#
_symmetry.space_group_name_H-M   'P 1'
#
loop_
_entity.id
_entity.type
_entity.pdbx_description
1 polymer ?
#
loop_
_entity_poly.entity_id
_entity_poly.type
_entity_poly.pdbx_seq_one_letter_code
_entity_poly.pdbx_strand_id
1 'polypeptide(L)'
;MSRSGEWEGILDAKLKKKIILGGLPSDANPAKKEPGNHLAIDCEMVGVGDKGSESVLARVSIVNFHGATIMDRFVRPQEKVTDYRTW
;
A
#
# COMPACT_ATOMS: atom_id res chain seq x y z
N MET A 1 -12.81 34.22 -5.33
CA MET A 1 -13.54 32.92 -5.23
C MET A 1 -12.59 31.83 -5.70
N SER A 2 -11.93 31.15 -4.75
CA SER A 2 -11.00 30.06 -5.01
C SER A 2 -11.75 28.80 -5.43
N ARG A 3 -11.52 28.30 -6.65
CA ARG A 3 -11.87 26.93 -6.99
C ARG A 3 -10.76 26.04 -6.43
N SER A 4 -11.10 25.32 -5.36
CA SER A 4 -10.35 24.19 -4.81
C SER A 4 -10.01 23.21 -5.93
N GLY A 5 -8.74 22.79 -5.98
CA GLY A 5 -8.21 21.93 -7.03
C GLY A 5 -8.95 20.61 -7.19
N GLU A 6 -9.50 20.40 -8.37
CA GLU A 6 -9.82 19.08 -8.89
C GLU A 6 -8.48 18.41 -9.24
N TRP A 7 -8.06 17.46 -8.43
CA TRP A 7 -6.97 16.55 -8.79
C TRP A 7 -7.50 15.53 -9.80
N GLU A 8 -7.29 15.76 -11.10
CA GLU A 8 -7.50 14.75 -12.14
C GLU A 8 -6.37 13.71 -12.11
N GLY A 9 -6.33 12.89 -11.06
CA GLY A 9 -5.27 11.90 -10.81
C GLY A 9 -4.79 11.18 -12.08
N ILE A 10 -3.49 10.87 -12.14
CA ILE A 10 -2.84 10.22 -13.28
C ILE A 10 -3.69 9.03 -13.79
N LEU A 11 -4.34 9.22 -14.94
CA LEU A 11 -5.29 8.29 -15.56
C LEU A 11 -4.62 7.02 -16.10
N ASP A 12 -3.30 7.05 -16.35
CA ASP A 12 -2.57 5.92 -16.91
C ASP A 12 -1.78 5.17 -15.83
N ALA A 13 -2.24 3.95 -15.54
CA ALA A 13 -1.57 3.03 -14.62
C ALA A 13 -0.12 2.72 -15.05
N LYS A 14 0.20 2.73 -16.36
CA LYS A 14 1.57 2.55 -16.85
C LYS A 14 2.44 3.76 -16.56
N LEU A 15 1.92 4.97 -16.78
CA LEU A 15 2.62 6.21 -16.44
C LEU A 15 2.81 6.36 -14.92
N LYS A 16 1.80 6.04 -14.11
CA LYS A 16 1.93 6.00 -12.65
C LYS A 16 3.01 5.02 -12.22
N LYS A 17 3.01 3.81 -12.77
CA LYS A 17 4.04 2.80 -12.50
C LYS A 17 5.43 3.26 -12.95
N LYS A 18 5.54 3.97 -14.07
CA LYS A 18 6.79 4.53 -14.61
C LYS A 18 7.35 5.69 -13.77
N ILE A 19 6.49 6.59 -13.30
CA ILE A 19 6.86 7.74 -12.48
C ILE A 19 7.22 7.28 -11.05
N ILE A 20 6.41 6.40 -10.46
CA ILE A 20 6.61 5.94 -9.08
C ILE A 20 7.76 4.94 -8.98
N LEU A 21 7.91 4.00 -9.94
CA LEU A 21 9.01 3.02 -9.93
C LEU A 21 10.29 3.50 -10.63
N GLY A 22 10.32 4.76 -11.10
CA GLY A 22 11.54 5.46 -11.48
C GLY A 22 12.19 5.07 -12.81
N GLY A 23 11.41 4.93 -13.90
CA GLY A 23 11.94 4.85 -15.27
C GLY A 23 11.31 3.78 -16.18
N LEU A 24 11.74 3.74 -17.45
CA LEU A 24 11.37 2.64 -18.37
C LEU A 24 11.95 1.31 -17.83
N PRO A 25 11.36 0.14 -18.17
CA PRO A 25 11.88 -1.16 -17.73
C PRO A 25 13.37 -1.40 -18.06
N SER A 26 13.91 -0.71 -19.08
CA SER A 26 15.31 -0.70 -19.46
C SER A 26 16.23 0.03 -18.46
N ASP A 27 15.67 0.90 -17.62
CA ASP A 27 16.42 1.79 -16.71
C ASP A 27 16.35 1.31 -15.24
N ALA A 28 15.68 0.17 -15.00
CA ALA A 28 15.49 -0.40 -13.69
C ALA A 28 16.80 -1.03 -13.19
N ASN A 29 17.69 -0.22 -12.64
CA ASN A 29 18.83 -0.70 -11.86
C ASN A 29 18.29 -1.68 -10.80
N PRO A 30 18.72 -2.96 -10.79
CA PRO A 30 18.23 -3.97 -9.85
C PRO A 30 18.37 -3.53 -8.38
N ALA A 31 19.37 -2.70 -8.06
CA ALA A 31 19.53 -2.11 -6.72
C ALA A 31 18.33 -1.28 -6.25
N LYS A 32 17.51 -0.73 -7.16
CA LYS A 32 16.29 0.02 -6.82
C LYS A 32 15.16 -0.88 -6.32
N LYS A 33 15.28 -2.21 -6.44
CA LYS A 33 14.33 -3.18 -5.89
C LYS A 33 14.69 -3.64 -4.47
N GLU A 34 15.89 -3.32 -4.01
CA GLU A 34 16.32 -3.64 -2.66
C GLU A 34 15.65 -2.71 -1.64
N PRO A 35 15.49 -3.13 -0.36
CA PRO A 35 14.82 -2.33 0.66
C PRO A 35 15.41 -0.92 0.84
N GLY A 36 16.74 -0.80 0.78
CA GLY A 36 17.44 0.46 1.04
C GLY A 36 17.24 0.97 2.48
N ASN A 37 17.45 2.27 2.70
CA ASN A 37 17.43 2.89 4.03
C ASN A 37 16.07 3.50 4.43
N HIS A 38 15.14 3.63 3.49
CA HIS A 38 13.84 4.26 3.72
C HIS A 38 12.73 3.37 3.19
N LEU A 39 11.79 3.06 4.09
CA LEU A 39 10.64 2.20 3.83
C LEU A 39 9.37 2.93 4.26
N ALA A 40 8.31 2.79 3.48
CA ALA A 40 6.95 3.13 3.89
C ALA A 40 6.18 1.85 4.18
N ILE A 41 5.35 1.88 5.22
CA ILE A 41 4.50 0.77 5.66
C ILE A 41 3.07 1.26 5.76
N ASP A 42 2.16 0.40 5.32
CA ASP A 42 0.73 0.57 5.49
C ASP A 42 0.10 -0.77 5.90
N CYS A 43 -0.89 -0.71 6.78
CA CYS A 43 -1.51 -1.88 7.37
C CYS A 43 -3.03 -1.75 7.32
N GLU A 44 -3.69 -2.84 6.97
CA GLU A 44 -5.14 -2.94 7.02
C GLU A 44 -5.54 -3.82 8.20
N MET A 45 -6.58 -3.39 8.91
CA MET A 45 -7.10 -4.06 10.10
C MET A 45 -8.54 -4.51 9.90
N VAL A 46 -8.87 -5.63 10.53
CA VAL A 46 -10.24 -6.11 10.66
C VAL A 46 -10.64 -6.14 12.13
N GLY A 47 -11.94 -6.11 12.39
CA GLY A 47 -12.54 -6.22 13.71
C GLY A 47 -12.73 -7.67 14.14
N VAL A 48 -12.33 -7.98 15.37
CA VAL A 48 -12.64 -9.22 16.10
C VAL A 48 -13.34 -8.90 17.43
N GLY A 49 -13.85 -9.92 18.12
CA GLY A 49 -14.63 -9.74 19.35
C GLY A 49 -16.08 -9.32 19.09
N ASP A 50 -16.79 -8.90 20.13
CA ASP A 50 -18.19 -8.50 20.00
C ASP A 50 -18.31 -7.27 19.09
N LYS A 51 -19.00 -7.43 17.96
CA LYS A 51 -19.19 -6.40 16.93
C LYS A 51 -17.88 -5.71 16.47
N GLY A 52 -16.77 -6.44 16.42
CA GLY A 52 -15.49 -5.92 15.94
C GLY A 52 -14.81 -4.93 16.91
N SER A 53 -15.08 -5.06 18.21
CA SER A 53 -14.56 -4.22 19.29
C SER A 53 -13.03 -4.10 19.32
N GLU A 54 -12.32 -5.10 18.80
CA GLU A 54 -10.86 -5.14 18.78
C GLU A 54 -10.33 -5.14 17.35
N SER A 55 -9.27 -4.37 17.10
CA SER A 55 -8.66 -4.28 15.76
C SER A 55 -7.44 -5.18 15.68
N VAL A 56 -7.41 -6.08 14.69
CA VAL A 56 -6.28 -6.98 14.44
C VAL A 56 -5.79 -6.88 13.00
N LEU A 57 -4.52 -7.19 12.78
CA LEU A 57 -3.87 -7.08 11.48
C LEU A 57 -4.44 -8.07 10.46
N ALA A 58 -4.81 -7.57 9.28
CA ALA A 58 -5.31 -8.37 8.16
C ALA A 58 -4.41 -8.30 6.92
N ARG A 59 -3.72 -7.18 6.69
CA ARG A 59 -2.75 -7.04 5.59
C ARG A 59 -1.66 -6.06 5.97
N VAL A 60 -0.46 -6.31 5.46
CA VAL A 60 0.67 -5.39 5.53
C VAL A 60 1.27 -5.20 4.15
N SER A 61 1.51 -3.94 3.79
CA SER A 61 2.22 -3.54 2.57
C SER A 61 3.43 -2.68 2.95
N ILE A 62 4.60 -3.04 2.45
CA ILE A 62 5.85 -2.32 2.63
C ILE A 62 6.46 -2.01 1.26
N VAL A 63 6.81 -0.76 1.04
CA VAL A 63 7.49 -0.28 -0.17
C VAL A 63 8.78 0.45 0.20
N ASN A 64 9.77 0.42 -0.68
CA ASN A 64 10.97 1.25 -0.53
C ASN A 64 10.75 2.68 -1.05
N PHE A 65 11.77 3.53 -0.89
CA PHE A 65 11.77 4.91 -1.40
C PHE A 65 11.46 5.02 -2.91
N HIS A 66 11.82 4.01 -3.70
CA HIS A 66 11.57 3.96 -5.15
C HIS A 66 10.20 3.34 -5.49
N GLY A 67 9.32 3.15 -4.50
CA GLY A 67 8.01 2.57 -4.67
C GLY A 67 8.01 1.06 -4.99
N ALA A 68 9.18 0.39 -4.93
CA ALA A 68 9.25 -1.05 -5.13
C ALA A 68 8.63 -1.76 -3.93
N THR A 69 7.70 -2.67 -4.20
CA THR A 69 7.06 -3.50 -3.17
C THR A 69 8.08 -4.48 -2.59
N ILE A 70 8.40 -4.30 -1.31
CA ILE A 70 9.28 -5.18 -0.55
C ILE A 70 8.48 -6.32 0.07
N MET A 71 7.27 -6.03 0.54
CA MET A 71 6.37 -7.02 1.11
C MET A 71 4.92 -6.61 0.88
N ASP A 72 4.09 -7.55 0.46
CA ASP A 72 2.64 -7.42 0.45
C ASP A 72 2.04 -8.77 0.82
N ARG A 73 1.44 -8.85 2.00
CA ARG A 73 0.99 -10.10 2.60
C ARG A 73 -0.31 -9.91 3.35
N PHE A 74 -1.22 -10.86 3.14
CA PHE A 74 -2.35 -11.07 4.02
C PHE A 74 -1.90 -11.80 5.27
N VAL A 75 -2.45 -11.38 6.40
CA VAL A 75 -2.26 -11.99 7.72
C VAL A 75 -3.55 -12.68 8.08
N ARG A 76 -3.47 -13.94 8.54
CA ARG A 76 -4.64 -14.65 9.07
C ARG A 76 -4.80 -14.26 10.54
N PRO A 77 -5.90 -13.58 10.93
CA PRO A 77 -6.20 -13.33 12.34
C PRO A 77 -6.34 -14.66 13.10
N GLN A 78 -5.95 -14.68 14.38
CA GLN A 78 -6.07 -15.89 15.20
C GLN A 78 -7.55 -16.11 15.61
N GLU A 79 -8.25 -15.02 15.87
CA GLU A 79 -9.66 -14.97 16.21
C GLU A 79 -10.56 -14.89 14.98
N LYS A 80 -11.83 -15.22 15.16
CA LYS A 80 -12.83 -15.07 14.11
C LYS A 80 -13.09 -13.58 13.87
N VAL A 81 -12.92 -13.16 12.60
CA VAL A 81 -13.31 -11.82 12.14
C VAL A 81 -14.83 -11.66 12.26
N THR A 82 -15.25 -10.60 12.93
CA THR A 82 -16.66 -10.23 13.14
C THR A 82 -17.03 -8.95 12.39
N ASP A 83 -16.05 -8.14 12.00
CA ASP A 83 -16.23 -6.96 11.16
C ASP A 83 -15.06 -6.80 10.17
N TYR A 84 -15.33 -6.77 8.86
CA TYR A 84 -14.30 -6.66 7.82
C TYR A 84 -13.92 -5.22 7.46
N ARG A 85 -14.71 -4.22 7.87
CA ARG A 85 -14.39 -2.80 7.63
C ARG A 85 -14.25 -2.38 6.16
N THR A 86 -15.07 -2.94 5.28
CA THR A 86 -15.00 -2.75 3.81
C THR A 86 -16.05 -1.79 3.23
N TRP A 87 -16.70 -0.96 4.05
CA TRP A 87 -17.72 -0.01 3.60
C TRP A 87 -17.14 1.22 2.90
#